data_AF-A0A2W6T0U3-F1
#
_entry.id   AF-A0A2W6T0U3-F1
#
_cell.length_a   1.000
_cell.length_b   1.000
_cell.length_c   1.000
_cell.angle_alpha   90.00
_cell.angle_beta   90.00
_cell.angle_gamma   90.00
#
_symmetry.space_group_name_H-M   'P 1'
#
loop_
_entity.id
_entity.type
_entity.pdbx_description
1 polymer ?
#
loop_
_entity_poly.entity_id
_entity_poly.type
_entity_poly.pdbx_seq_one_letter_code
_entity_poly.pdbx_strand_id
1 'polypeptide(L)'
;MDATIPSAPTRSGKVANIIQWTVCALMAVSALTLSAGVGKLNSPGAPAVYLYICIAIAVIAALIYAPMTFKRLPRTAKWGAYIALIPMLALFGDCTAAVDAAWHQTPEGAKEAAAKAKVEALAAAEKARKQALEDARAKAELAQAAETAAAERQADIQTQAQNLCDSLVPNVIALSKDGIGPEVIEINEIAVGYTGDANQLNCTGLAVVSRGGDRRIDFGARRTPQGKSLVTMQLR
;
A
#
# COMPACT_ATOMS: atom_id res chain seq x y z
N MET A 1 23.84 -74.75 -13.35
CA MET A 1 23.73 -73.89 -12.16
C MET A 1 23.79 -72.46 -12.67
N ASP A 2 22.65 -71.94 -13.13
CA ASP A 2 22.56 -70.57 -13.63
C ASP A 2 22.15 -69.65 -12.48
N ALA A 3 23.07 -68.75 -12.13
CA ALA A 3 22.86 -67.74 -11.12
C ALA A 3 21.94 -66.64 -11.67
N THR A 4 20.68 -66.65 -11.28
CA THR A 4 19.75 -65.53 -11.48
C THR A 4 20.26 -64.30 -10.74
N ILE A 5 20.77 -63.33 -11.49
CA ILE A 5 21.16 -62.01 -10.97
C ILE A 5 19.88 -61.26 -10.55
N PRO A 6 19.76 -60.81 -9.28
CA PRO A 6 18.61 -60.03 -8.85
C PRO A 6 18.62 -58.66 -9.53
N SER A 7 17.65 -58.39 -10.40
CA SER A 7 17.48 -57.09 -11.04
C SER A 7 17.22 -56.01 -9.98
N ALA A 8 18.08 -55.00 -9.91
CA ALA A 8 17.96 -53.88 -8.98
C ALA A 8 16.60 -53.17 -9.14
N PRO A 9 15.95 -52.74 -8.04
CA PRO A 9 14.67 -52.07 -8.11
C PRO A 9 14.81 -50.74 -8.87
N THR A 10 14.23 -50.68 -10.07
CA THR A 10 14.23 -49.47 -10.90
C THR A 10 13.61 -48.30 -10.13
N ARG A 11 14.30 -47.15 -10.09
CA ARG A 11 13.90 -45.90 -9.39
C ARG A 11 12.43 -45.48 -9.65
N SER A 12 11.88 -45.87 -10.79
CA SER A 12 10.47 -45.67 -11.18
C SER A 12 9.45 -46.29 -10.21
N GLY A 13 9.77 -47.44 -9.58
CA GLY A 13 8.85 -48.11 -8.66
C GLY A 13 8.62 -47.36 -7.35
N LYS A 14 9.62 -46.60 -6.86
CA LYS A 14 9.51 -45.83 -5.61
C LYS A 14 8.59 -44.62 -5.78
N VAL A 15 8.67 -43.92 -6.92
CA VAL A 15 7.81 -42.76 -7.21
C VAL A 15 6.36 -43.19 -7.40
N ALA A 16 6.12 -44.28 -8.11
CA ALA A 16 4.76 -44.82 -8.31
C ALA A 16 4.10 -45.20 -6.97
N ASN A 17 4.86 -45.80 -6.05
CA ASN A 17 4.35 -46.18 -4.73
C ASN A 17 4.00 -44.95 -3.88
N ILE A 18 4.84 -43.91 -3.88
CA ILE A 18 4.56 -42.65 -3.15
C ILE A 18 3.25 -42.02 -3.65
N ILE A 19 3.09 -41.90 -4.98
CA ILE A 19 1.86 -41.33 -5.57
C ILE A 19 0.64 -42.17 -5.17
N GLN A 20 0.74 -43.50 -5.23
CA GLN A 20 -0.33 -44.42 -4.82
C GLN A 20 -0.77 -44.20 -3.36
N TRP A 21 0.19 -44.06 -2.43
CA TRP A 21 -0.12 -43.79 -1.03
C TRP A 21 -0.68 -42.39 -0.80
N THR A 22 -0.19 -41.37 -1.49
CA THR A 22 -0.73 -40.01 -1.39
C THR A 22 -2.18 -39.95 -1.83
N VAL A 23 -2.53 -40.60 -2.95
CA VAL A 23 -3.93 -40.61 -3.41
C VAL A 23 -4.80 -41.45 -2.48
N CYS A 24 -4.30 -42.58 -1.94
CA CYS A 24 -5.06 -43.34 -0.93
C CYS A 24 -5.32 -42.53 0.35
N ALA A 25 -4.33 -41.79 0.84
CA ALA A 25 -4.49 -40.93 2.01
C ALA A 25 -5.53 -39.84 1.75
N LEU A 26 -5.49 -39.21 0.57
CA LEU A 26 -6.46 -38.20 0.16
C LEU A 26 -7.89 -38.78 0.13
N MET A 27 -8.05 -40.01 -0.37
CA MET A 27 -9.34 -40.69 -0.43
C MET A 27 -9.86 -41.10 0.94
N ALA A 28 -8.97 -41.58 1.82
CA ALA A 28 -9.33 -41.91 3.20
C ALA A 28 -9.80 -40.65 3.96
N VAL A 29 -9.08 -39.53 3.80
CA VAL A 29 -9.49 -38.23 4.37
C VAL A 29 -10.84 -37.78 3.80
N SER A 30 -11.04 -37.91 2.49
CA SER A 30 -12.31 -37.54 1.85
C SER A 30 -13.49 -38.40 2.33
N ALA A 31 -13.28 -39.72 2.48
CA ALA A 31 -14.30 -40.62 3.03
C ALA A 31 -14.64 -40.28 4.49
N LEU A 32 -13.61 -39.97 5.30
CA LEU A 32 -13.78 -39.59 6.70
C LEU A 32 -14.54 -38.26 6.85
N THR A 33 -14.18 -37.23 6.08
CA THR A 33 -14.87 -35.93 6.13
C THR A 33 -16.34 -36.04 5.72
N LEU A 34 -16.65 -36.88 4.72
CA LEU A 34 -18.04 -37.15 4.33
C LEU A 34 -18.79 -37.91 5.41
N SER A 35 -18.19 -38.95 6.01
CA SER A 35 -18.83 -39.72 7.08
C SER A 35 -19.19 -38.86 8.31
N ALA A 36 -18.36 -37.87 8.63
CA ALA A 36 -18.62 -36.91 9.71
C ALA A 36 -19.79 -35.94 9.40
N GLY A 37 -20.06 -35.63 8.13
CA GLY A 37 -21.17 -34.76 7.71
C GLY A 37 -22.53 -35.45 7.62
N VAL A 38 -22.56 -36.77 7.37
CA VAL A 38 -23.81 -37.53 7.14
C VAL A 38 -24.71 -37.56 8.37
N GLY A 39 -24.15 -37.58 9.58
CA GLY A 39 -24.93 -37.55 10.82
C GLY A 39 -25.80 -36.29 11.00
N LYS A 40 -25.51 -35.22 10.23
CA LYS A 40 -26.20 -33.93 10.32
C LYS A 40 -27.18 -33.65 9.18
N LEU A 41 -27.11 -34.41 8.09
CA LEU A 41 -27.93 -34.20 6.90
C LEU A 41 -29.19 -35.08 6.96
N ASN A 42 -30.21 -34.62 7.69
CA ASN A 42 -31.51 -35.29 7.73
C ASN A 42 -32.38 -34.89 6.51
N SER A 43 -31.80 -34.86 5.31
CA SER A 43 -32.50 -34.50 4.07
C SER A 43 -32.88 -35.74 3.25
N PRO A 44 -34.09 -35.77 2.65
CA PRO A 44 -34.50 -36.86 1.77
C PRO A 44 -33.64 -36.82 0.50
N GLY A 45 -32.62 -37.68 0.44
CA GLY A 45 -31.68 -37.79 -0.69
C GLY A 45 -30.21 -37.92 -0.28
N ALA A 46 -29.86 -37.54 0.95
CA ALA A 46 -28.49 -37.67 1.47
C ALA A 46 -27.90 -39.11 1.38
N PRO A 47 -28.68 -40.20 1.60
CA PRO A 47 -28.16 -41.56 1.46
C PRO A 47 -27.76 -41.92 0.02
N ALA A 48 -28.49 -41.40 -0.98
CA ALA A 48 -28.20 -41.66 -2.39
C ALA A 48 -26.92 -40.93 -2.82
N VAL A 49 -26.77 -39.66 -2.44
CA VAL A 49 -25.55 -38.89 -2.72
C VAL A 49 -24.33 -39.54 -2.08
N TYR A 50 -24.45 -40.01 -0.83
CA TYR A 50 -23.38 -40.73 -0.15
C TYR A 50 -23.00 -42.03 -0.85
N LEU A 51 -23.99 -42.80 -1.32
CA LEU A 51 -23.76 -44.02 -2.10
C LEU A 51 -22.96 -43.72 -3.38
N TYR A 52 -23.32 -42.68 -4.14
CA TYR A 52 -22.59 -42.31 -5.36
C TYR A 52 -21.16 -41.87 -5.08
N ILE A 53 -20.94 -41.14 -3.98
CA ILE A 53 -19.59 -40.74 -3.57
C ILE A 53 -18.77 -41.97 -3.13
N CYS A 54 -19.34 -42.87 -2.34
CA CYS A 54 -18.67 -44.12 -1.96
C CYS A 54 -18.33 -44.98 -3.19
N ILE A 55 -19.19 -45.03 -4.20
CA ILE A 55 -18.93 -45.71 -5.47
C ILE A 55 -17.78 -45.01 -6.23
N ALA A 56 -17.76 -43.67 -6.30
CA ALA A 56 -16.67 -42.92 -6.92
C ALA A 56 -15.32 -43.19 -6.24
N ILE A 57 -15.30 -43.18 -4.90
CA ILE A 57 -14.12 -43.52 -4.11
C ILE A 57 -13.74 -44.99 -4.34
N ALA A 58 -14.67 -45.94 -4.35
CA ALA A 58 -14.35 -47.35 -4.61
C ALA A 58 -13.75 -47.56 -6.02
N VAL A 59 -14.27 -46.87 -7.03
CA VAL A 59 -13.74 -46.91 -8.41
C VAL A 59 -12.34 -46.33 -8.45
N ILE A 60 -12.10 -45.13 -7.89
CA ILE A 60 -10.78 -44.51 -7.87
C ILE A 60 -9.77 -45.37 -7.09
N ALA A 61 -10.17 -45.97 -5.98
CA ALA A 61 -9.32 -46.87 -5.19
C ALA A 61 -8.97 -48.13 -5.99
N ALA A 62 -9.93 -48.71 -6.72
CA ALA A 62 -9.69 -49.84 -7.61
C ALA A 62 -8.70 -49.49 -8.75
N LEU A 63 -8.79 -48.27 -9.31
CA LEU A 63 -7.84 -47.79 -10.32
C LEU A 63 -6.41 -47.66 -9.77
N ILE A 64 -6.28 -47.23 -8.52
CA ILE A 64 -4.99 -46.97 -7.85
C ILE A 64 -4.33 -48.26 -7.34
N TYR A 65 -5.12 -49.15 -6.73
CA TYR A 65 -4.61 -50.37 -6.09
C TYR A 65 -4.43 -51.54 -7.07
N ALA A 66 -5.04 -51.49 -8.24
CA ALA A 66 -4.91 -52.53 -9.25
C ALA A 66 -4.22 -52.05 -10.55
N PRO A 67 -3.00 -51.47 -10.49
CA PRO A 67 -2.29 -51.08 -11.71
C PRO A 67 -1.92 -52.30 -12.57
N MET A 68 -1.84 -53.50 -11.97
CA MET A 68 -1.58 -54.75 -12.69
C MET A 68 -2.75 -55.24 -13.55
N THR A 69 -4.00 -55.03 -13.13
CA THR A 69 -5.16 -55.32 -13.99
C THR A 69 -5.22 -54.32 -15.13
N PHE A 70 -4.93 -53.03 -14.87
CA PHE A 70 -4.84 -52.02 -15.92
C PHE A 70 -3.76 -52.32 -16.95
N LYS A 71 -2.56 -52.75 -16.57
CA LYS A 71 -1.52 -53.12 -17.56
C LYS A 71 -1.98 -54.19 -18.55
N ARG A 72 -2.80 -55.17 -18.10
CA ARG A 72 -3.31 -56.29 -18.92
C ARG A 72 -4.54 -55.96 -19.76
N LEU A 73 -5.22 -54.84 -19.52
CA LEU A 73 -6.39 -54.42 -20.30
C LEU A 73 -5.98 -53.93 -21.71
N PRO A 74 -6.77 -54.25 -22.76
CA PRO A 74 -6.55 -53.73 -24.12
C PRO A 74 -6.61 -52.19 -24.11
N ARG A 75 -5.84 -51.55 -25.02
CA ARG A 75 -5.71 -50.09 -25.08
C ARG A 75 -7.05 -49.36 -25.15
N THR A 76 -8.04 -49.93 -25.83
CA THR A 76 -9.40 -49.38 -25.95
C THR A 76 -10.13 -49.31 -24.61
N ALA A 77 -10.01 -50.33 -23.77
CA ALA A 77 -10.64 -50.36 -22.44
C ALA A 77 -9.98 -49.36 -21.47
N LYS A 78 -8.66 -49.12 -21.60
CA LYS A 78 -7.96 -48.09 -20.82
C LYS A 78 -8.52 -46.69 -21.12
N TRP A 79 -8.61 -46.35 -22.40
CA TRP A 79 -9.19 -45.08 -22.83
C TRP A 79 -10.65 -44.94 -22.42
N GLY A 80 -11.45 -46.01 -22.54
CA GLY A 80 -12.83 -46.03 -22.05
C GLY A 80 -12.95 -45.72 -20.55
N ALA A 81 -12.07 -46.28 -19.72
CA ALA A 81 -12.05 -46.00 -18.29
C ALA A 81 -11.66 -44.54 -17.97
N TYR A 82 -10.68 -43.98 -18.68
CA TYR A 82 -10.31 -42.56 -18.50
C TYR A 82 -11.41 -41.61 -18.95
N ILE A 83 -12.07 -41.90 -20.08
CA ILE A 83 -13.19 -41.09 -20.58
C ILE A 83 -14.39 -41.18 -19.63
N ALA A 84 -14.67 -42.37 -19.06
CA ALA A 84 -15.74 -42.55 -18.08
C ALA A 84 -15.48 -41.86 -16.73
N LEU A 85 -14.21 -41.61 -16.38
CA LEU A 85 -13.84 -40.88 -15.17
C LEU A 85 -14.26 -39.41 -15.21
N ILE A 86 -14.18 -38.78 -16.38
CA ILE A 86 -14.49 -37.34 -16.56
C ILE A 86 -15.93 -37.00 -16.14
N PRO A 87 -16.98 -37.66 -16.68
CA PRO A 87 -18.36 -37.38 -16.26
C PRO A 87 -18.60 -37.77 -14.79
N MET A 88 -17.88 -38.76 -14.26
CA MET A 88 -17.97 -39.13 -12.85
C MET A 88 -17.43 -38.01 -11.93
N LEU A 89 -16.33 -37.37 -12.31
CA LEU A 89 -15.79 -36.21 -11.59
C LEU A 89 -16.70 -34.98 -11.70
N ALA A 90 -17.30 -34.75 -12.86
CA ALA A 90 -18.30 -33.69 -13.03
C ALA A 90 -19.51 -33.90 -12.11
N LEU A 91 -20.06 -35.13 -12.11
CA LEU A 91 -21.18 -35.51 -11.25
C LEU A 91 -20.83 -35.41 -9.76
N PHE A 92 -19.59 -35.74 -9.39
CA PHE A 92 -19.09 -35.52 -8.04
C PHE A 92 -19.09 -34.02 -7.67
N GLY A 93 -18.62 -33.15 -8.57
CA GLY A 93 -18.68 -31.70 -8.38
C GLY A 93 -20.10 -31.20 -8.13
N ASP A 94 -21.06 -31.63 -8.97
CA ASP A 94 -22.47 -31.28 -8.82
C ASP A 94 -23.05 -31.77 -7.48
N CYS A 95 -22.71 -32.99 -7.06
CA CYS A 95 -23.11 -33.52 -5.75
C CYS A 95 -22.54 -32.69 -4.60
N THR A 96 -21.27 -32.29 -4.66
CA THR A 96 -20.68 -31.45 -3.61
C THR A 96 -21.35 -30.08 -3.53
N ALA A 97 -21.68 -29.46 -4.68
CA ALA A 97 -22.40 -28.20 -4.71
C ALA A 97 -23.83 -28.34 -4.14
N ALA A 98 -24.52 -29.44 -4.44
CA ALA A 98 -25.85 -29.71 -3.88
C ALA A 98 -25.82 -29.94 -2.36
N VAL A 99 -24.80 -30.65 -1.86
CA VAL A 99 -24.62 -30.86 -0.41
C VAL A 99 -24.29 -29.55 0.30
N ASP A 100 -23.43 -28.72 -0.28
CA ASP A 100 -23.09 -27.40 0.25
C ASP A 100 -24.32 -26.46 0.30
N ALA A 101 -25.09 -26.41 -0.78
CA ALA A 101 -26.34 -25.65 -0.82
C ALA A 101 -27.35 -26.15 0.23
N ALA A 102 -27.48 -27.47 0.39
CA ALA A 102 -28.33 -28.06 1.43
C ALA A 102 -27.82 -27.74 2.84
N TRP A 103 -26.50 -27.76 3.07
CA TRP A 103 -25.89 -27.38 4.34
C TRP A 103 -26.23 -25.94 4.73
N HIS A 104 -26.13 -25.01 3.78
CA HIS A 104 -26.48 -23.60 4.00
C HIS A 104 -27.96 -23.36 4.33
N GLN A 105 -28.86 -24.29 3.96
CA GLN A 105 -30.26 -24.24 4.35
C GLN A 105 -30.53 -24.80 5.76
N THR A 106 -29.56 -25.48 6.38
CA THR A 106 -29.70 -25.99 7.74
C THR A 106 -29.56 -24.87 8.79
N PRO A 107 -30.17 -25.02 9.99
CA PRO A 107 -30.02 -24.06 11.08
C PRO A 107 -28.56 -23.89 11.56
N GLU A 108 -27.73 -24.94 11.45
CA GLU A 108 -26.30 -24.87 11.78
C GLU A 108 -25.53 -24.07 10.73
N GLY A 109 -25.76 -24.37 9.44
CA GLY A 109 -25.13 -23.64 8.33
C GLY A 109 -25.48 -22.15 8.32
N ALA A 110 -26.73 -21.80 8.65
CA ALA A 110 -27.16 -20.40 8.78
C ALA A 110 -26.42 -19.67 9.93
N LYS A 111 -26.18 -20.35 11.06
CA LYS A 111 -25.41 -19.78 12.19
C LYS A 111 -23.96 -19.55 11.82
N GLU A 112 -23.33 -20.48 11.11
CA GLU A 112 -21.95 -20.32 10.64
C GLU A 112 -21.82 -19.20 9.60
N ALA A 113 -22.76 -19.09 8.66
CA ALA A 113 -22.79 -18.00 7.70
C ALA A 113 -22.94 -16.64 8.40
N ALA A 114 -23.85 -16.54 9.39
CA ALA A 114 -24.01 -15.32 10.18
C ALA A 114 -22.75 -14.98 11.01
N ALA A 115 -22.06 -15.98 11.55
CA ALA A 115 -20.80 -15.77 12.26
C ALA A 115 -19.69 -15.26 11.32
N LYS A 116 -19.52 -15.87 10.14
CA LYS A 116 -18.57 -15.43 9.11
C LYS A 116 -18.87 -14.01 8.64
N ALA A 117 -20.13 -13.69 8.36
CA ALA A 117 -20.54 -12.34 7.95
C ALA A 117 -20.20 -11.28 9.02
N LYS A 118 -20.35 -11.60 10.32
CA LYS A 118 -19.93 -10.70 11.40
C LYS A 118 -18.42 -10.48 11.43
N VAL A 119 -17.63 -11.54 11.26
CA VAL A 119 -16.16 -11.44 11.22
C VAL A 119 -15.70 -10.63 10.02
N GLU A 120 -16.28 -10.87 8.84
CA GLU A 120 -15.98 -10.12 7.62
C GLU A 120 -16.37 -8.65 7.75
N ALA A 121 -17.52 -8.34 8.38
CA ALA A 121 -17.93 -6.96 8.65
C ALA A 121 -16.95 -6.25 9.59
N LEU A 122 -16.46 -6.93 10.63
CA LEU A 122 -15.44 -6.38 11.54
C LEU A 122 -14.11 -6.16 10.83
N ALA A 123 -13.67 -7.11 10.00
CA ALA A 123 -12.45 -6.98 9.21
C ALA A 123 -12.54 -5.84 8.18
N ALA A 124 -13.69 -5.67 7.53
CA ALA A 124 -13.94 -4.56 6.62
C ALA A 124 -13.93 -3.21 7.36
N ALA A 125 -14.55 -3.13 8.55
CA ALA A 125 -14.54 -1.93 9.38
C ALA A 125 -13.12 -1.58 9.87
N GLU A 126 -12.31 -2.57 10.24
CA GLU A 126 -10.91 -2.35 10.62
C GLU A 126 -10.07 -1.85 9.44
N LYS A 127 -10.26 -2.44 8.25
CA LYS A 127 -9.59 -1.99 7.02
C LYS A 127 -9.95 -0.55 6.68
N ALA A 128 -11.23 -0.18 6.76
CA ALA A 128 -11.68 1.19 6.54
C ALA A 128 -11.07 2.18 7.54
N ARG A 129 -10.94 1.80 8.82
CA ARG A 129 -10.28 2.63 9.85
C ARG A 129 -8.79 2.85 9.55
N LYS A 130 -8.08 1.80 9.12
CA LYS A 130 -6.65 1.91 8.76
C LYS A 130 -6.46 2.84 7.56
N GLN A 131 -7.29 2.72 6.54
CA GLN A 131 -7.26 3.61 5.37
C GLN A 131 -7.53 5.07 5.74
N ALA A 132 -8.55 5.34 6.58
CA ALA A 132 -8.83 6.70 7.03
C ALA A 132 -7.68 7.33 7.84
N LEU A 133 -6.97 6.52 8.64
CA LEU A 133 -5.78 6.97 9.37
C LEU A 133 -4.60 7.27 8.45
N GLU A 134 -4.37 6.45 7.42
CA GLU A 134 -3.32 6.69 6.42
C GLU A 134 -3.61 7.95 5.60
N ASP A 135 -4.86 8.15 5.17
CA ASP A 135 -5.28 9.37 4.46
C ASP A 135 -5.12 10.62 5.32
N ALA A 136 -5.44 10.53 6.62
CA ALA A 136 -5.24 11.63 7.56
C ALA A 136 -3.75 11.96 7.75
N ARG A 137 -2.88 10.95 7.82
CA ARG A 137 -1.43 11.14 7.90
C ARG A 137 -0.87 11.77 6.64
N ALA A 138 -1.26 11.30 5.47
CA ALA A 138 -0.82 11.87 4.20
C ALA A 138 -1.20 13.35 4.09
N LYS A 139 -2.42 13.72 4.50
CA LYS A 139 -2.85 15.13 4.54
C LYS A 139 -2.06 15.98 5.53
N ALA A 140 -1.76 15.43 6.72
CA ALA A 140 -0.97 16.12 7.72
C ALA A 140 0.48 16.35 7.25
N GLU A 141 1.08 15.37 6.58
CA GLU A 141 2.43 15.48 6.01
C GLU A 141 2.49 16.52 4.90
N LEU A 142 1.49 16.55 4.01
CA LEU A 142 1.38 17.59 2.98
C LEU A 142 1.22 18.99 3.56
N ALA A 143 0.45 19.13 4.65
CA ALA A 143 0.29 20.42 5.33
C ALA A 143 1.61 20.87 5.97
N GLN A 144 2.33 19.97 6.65
CA GLN A 144 3.65 20.29 7.22
C GLN A 144 4.69 20.63 6.15
N ALA A 145 4.69 19.92 5.02
CA ALA A 145 5.55 20.24 3.88
C ALA A 145 5.22 21.62 3.28
N ALA A 146 3.95 22.00 3.22
CA ALA A 146 3.54 23.32 2.75
C ALA A 146 3.95 24.44 3.73
N GLU A 147 3.82 24.22 5.03
CA GLU A 147 4.23 25.19 6.06
C GLU A 147 5.75 25.40 6.07
N THR A 148 6.53 24.32 5.99
CA THR A 148 7.99 24.39 5.92
C THR A 148 8.47 25.11 4.64
N ALA A 149 7.90 24.79 3.48
CA ALA A 149 8.20 25.50 2.25
C ALA A 149 7.80 26.98 2.29
N ALA A 150 6.72 27.34 2.99
CA ALA A 150 6.32 28.73 3.19
C ALA A 150 7.31 29.47 4.11
N ALA A 151 7.78 28.83 5.18
CA ALA A 151 8.77 29.40 6.09
C ALA A 151 10.13 29.61 5.39
N GLU A 152 10.58 28.65 4.58
CA GLU A 152 11.81 28.78 3.77
C GLU A 152 11.72 29.96 2.80
N ARG A 153 10.59 30.09 2.07
CA ARG A 153 10.37 31.24 1.18
C ARG A 153 10.39 32.57 1.92
N GLN A 154 9.85 32.63 3.14
CA GLN A 154 9.90 33.85 3.96
C GLN A 154 11.33 34.18 4.39
N ALA A 155 12.12 33.18 4.78
CA ALA A 155 13.53 33.35 5.13
C ALA A 155 14.36 33.83 3.93
N ASP A 156 14.11 33.29 2.73
CA ASP A 156 14.76 33.71 1.49
C ASP A 156 14.41 35.17 1.15
N ILE A 157 13.14 35.54 1.25
CA ILE A 157 12.68 36.92 1.01
C ILE A 157 13.33 37.88 2.00
N GLN A 158 13.40 37.52 3.29
CA GLN A 158 14.08 38.34 4.29
C GLN A 158 15.58 38.50 3.98
N THR A 159 16.25 37.41 3.61
CA THR A 159 17.68 37.43 3.24
C THR A 159 17.92 38.31 2.01
N GLN A 160 17.08 38.20 0.99
CA GLN A 160 17.17 39.06 -0.21
C GLN A 160 16.93 40.53 0.14
N ALA A 161 15.93 40.82 0.98
CA ALA A 161 15.64 42.19 1.40
C ALA A 161 16.78 42.80 2.22
N GLN A 162 17.42 42.01 3.10
CA GLN A 162 18.60 42.45 3.85
C GLN A 162 19.76 42.79 2.92
N ASN A 163 20.10 41.90 1.98
CA ASN A 163 21.15 42.13 1.00
C ASN A 163 20.90 43.39 0.14
N LEU A 164 19.62 43.66 -0.20
CA LEU A 164 19.25 44.89 -0.89
C LEU A 164 19.46 46.13 -0.01
N CYS A 165 19.08 46.08 1.26
CA CYS A 165 19.34 47.18 2.21
C CYS A 165 20.84 47.45 2.36
N ASP A 166 21.65 46.41 2.52
CA ASP A 166 23.11 46.53 2.62
C ASP A 166 23.72 47.15 1.35
N SER A 167 23.19 46.80 0.17
CA SER A 167 23.62 47.39 -1.10
C SER A 167 23.26 48.89 -1.26
N LEU A 168 22.28 49.39 -0.51
CA LEU A 168 21.86 50.80 -0.55
C LEU A 168 22.71 51.70 0.33
N VAL A 169 23.37 51.15 1.36
CA VAL A 169 24.24 51.87 2.30
C VAL A 169 25.25 52.79 1.59
N PRO A 170 26.07 52.33 0.61
CA PRO A 170 27.03 53.20 -0.06
C PRO A 170 26.37 54.36 -0.81
N ASN A 171 25.18 54.14 -1.40
CA ASN A 171 24.44 55.19 -2.10
C ASN A 171 23.90 56.24 -1.12
N VAL A 172 23.40 55.80 0.04
CA VAL A 172 22.90 56.70 1.10
C VAL A 172 24.04 57.53 1.69
N ILE A 173 25.19 56.91 1.95
CA ILE A 173 26.40 57.61 2.41
C ILE A 173 26.82 58.67 1.38
N ALA A 174 26.86 58.32 0.09
CA ALA A 174 27.20 59.26 -0.97
C ALA A 174 26.20 60.44 -1.04
N LEU A 175 24.90 60.16 -1.01
CA LEU A 175 23.83 61.18 -0.97
C LEU A 175 23.95 62.12 0.24
N SER A 176 24.40 61.62 1.38
CA SER A 176 24.59 62.45 2.59
C SER A 176 25.74 63.45 2.46
N LYS A 177 26.77 63.14 1.64
CA LYS A 177 27.92 64.01 1.40
C LYS A 177 27.58 65.21 0.51
N ASP A 178 26.60 65.03 -0.37
CA ASP A 178 26.16 66.07 -1.32
C ASP A 178 25.09 67.02 -0.74
N GLY A 179 24.57 66.73 0.46
CA GLY A 179 23.48 67.47 1.10
C GLY A 179 23.91 68.58 2.08
N ILE A 180 22.98 69.47 2.45
CA ILE A 180 23.18 70.58 3.42
C ILE A 180 23.10 70.10 4.89
N GLY A 181 23.14 68.78 5.13
CA GLY A 181 22.91 68.15 6.44
C GLY A 181 24.17 67.58 7.11
N PRO A 182 24.03 66.93 8.30
CA PRO A 182 25.12 66.19 8.91
C PRO A 182 25.52 65.00 8.02
N GLU A 183 26.82 64.90 7.73
CA GLU A 183 27.40 63.82 6.91
C GLU A 183 27.30 62.49 7.64
N VAL A 184 26.77 61.46 6.97
CA VAL A 184 26.71 60.08 7.46
C VAL A 184 28.02 59.39 7.11
N ILE A 185 28.72 58.90 8.12
CA ILE A 185 30.04 58.24 7.97
C ILE A 185 29.83 56.73 7.80
N GLU A 186 28.94 56.14 8.60
CA GLU A 186 28.68 54.71 8.66
C GLU A 186 27.22 54.45 9.05
N ILE A 187 26.66 53.32 8.62
CA ILE A 187 25.33 52.85 9.03
C ILE A 187 25.49 51.43 9.58
N ASN A 188 25.18 51.26 10.85
CA ASN A 188 25.22 50.01 11.59
C ASN A 188 23.81 49.46 11.86
N GLU A 189 23.71 48.20 12.28
CA GLU A 189 22.46 47.56 12.75
C GLU A 189 21.28 47.72 11.78
N ILE A 190 21.49 47.36 10.53
CA ILE A 190 20.48 47.50 9.47
C ILE A 190 19.37 46.47 9.67
N ALA A 191 18.14 46.95 9.80
CA ALA A 191 16.93 46.14 9.88
C ALA A 191 15.96 46.49 8.73
N VAL A 192 15.37 45.47 8.10
CA VAL A 192 14.39 45.61 7.01
C VAL A 192 13.00 45.87 7.60
N GLY A 193 12.35 46.95 7.16
CA GLY A 193 10.94 47.21 7.41
C GLY A 193 10.08 46.79 6.22
N TYR A 194 9.26 45.73 6.39
CA TYR A 194 8.35 45.28 5.33
C TYR A 194 7.13 46.21 5.24
N THR A 195 6.92 46.86 4.10
CA THR A 195 5.79 47.79 3.90
C THR A 195 4.58 47.18 3.19
N GLY A 196 4.64 45.90 2.83
CA GLY A 196 3.56 45.21 2.10
C GLY A 196 3.44 45.60 0.62
N ASP A 197 4.18 46.60 0.15
CA ASP A 197 4.28 46.98 -1.26
C ASP A 197 5.57 46.39 -1.87
N ALA A 198 5.41 45.56 -2.91
CA ALA A 198 6.53 44.91 -3.59
C ALA A 198 7.50 45.91 -4.26
N ASN A 199 7.09 47.16 -4.43
CA ASN A 199 7.89 48.21 -5.07
C ASN A 199 8.59 49.15 -4.08
N GLN A 200 8.46 48.92 -2.77
CA GLN A 200 9.03 49.77 -1.73
C GLN A 200 9.82 48.95 -0.71
N LEU A 201 11.13 49.21 -0.66
CA LEU A 201 12.02 48.69 0.38
C LEU A 201 12.27 49.81 1.39
N ASN A 202 11.90 49.58 2.65
CA ASN A 202 12.30 50.43 3.76
C ASN A 202 13.30 49.67 4.62
N CYS A 203 14.39 50.35 4.97
CA CYS A 203 15.48 49.90 5.80
C CYS A 203 15.63 50.90 6.95
N THR A 204 16.00 50.42 8.12
CA THR A 204 16.32 51.27 9.27
C THR A 204 17.70 50.89 9.78
N GLY A 205 18.48 51.85 10.25
CA GLY A 205 19.78 51.57 10.86
C GLY A 205 20.20 52.64 11.84
N LEU A 206 21.38 52.47 12.42
CA LEU A 206 22.06 53.43 13.27
C LEU A 206 23.17 54.12 12.46
N ALA A 207 22.93 55.37 12.09
CA ALA A 207 23.90 56.21 11.39
C ALA A 207 24.86 56.89 12.37
N VAL A 208 26.16 56.75 12.13
CA VAL A 208 27.21 57.53 12.78
C VAL A 208 27.41 58.83 11.99
N VAL A 209 27.17 59.99 12.60
CA VAL A 209 27.25 61.29 11.92
C VAL A 209 28.44 62.13 12.39
N SER A 210 29.00 62.93 11.47
CA SER A 210 30.25 63.69 11.70
C SER A 210 30.20 64.75 12.80
N ARG A 211 29.03 65.17 13.27
CA ARG A 211 28.85 66.26 14.23
C ARG A 211 27.97 65.95 15.45
N GLY A 212 27.66 64.68 15.72
CA GLY A 212 26.94 64.36 16.95
C GLY A 212 26.31 62.97 17.01
N GLY A 213 27.04 62.03 17.62
CA GLY A 213 26.56 60.75 18.13
C GLY A 213 25.89 59.84 17.10
N ASP A 214 25.42 58.69 17.58
CA ASP A 214 24.66 57.76 16.76
C ASP A 214 23.22 58.26 16.63
N ARG A 215 22.68 58.26 15.41
CA ARG A 215 21.31 58.66 15.09
C ARG A 215 20.59 57.56 14.34
N ARG A 216 19.26 57.48 14.50
CA ARG A 216 18.48 56.50 13.75
C ARG A 216 18.27 57.03 12.33
N ILE A 217 18.51 56.20 11.34
CA ILE A 217 18.27 56.54 9.93
C ILE A 217 17.24 55.58 9.36
N ASP A 218 16.22 56.14 8.71
CA ASP A 218 15.36 55.39 7.81
C ASP A 218 15.84 55.66 6.39
N PHE A 219 16.08 54.62 5.61
CA PHE A 219 16.47 54.74 4.22
C PHE A 219 15.79 53.66 3.40
N GLY A 220 15.66 53.87 2.10
CA GLY A 220 14.90 52.94 1.28
C GLY A 220 15.01 53.23 -0.18
N ALA A 221 14.52 52.28 -0.98
CA ALA A 221 14.41 52.44 -2.41
C ALA A 221 12.96 52.19 -2.84
N ARG A 222 12.42 53.08 -3.65
CA ARG A 222 11.12 52.92 -4.28
C ARG A 222 11.28 52.91 -5.79
N ARG A 223 10.70 51.92 -6.46
CA ARG A 223 10.56 51.96 -7.92
C ARG A 223 9.41 52.87 -8.30
N THR A 224 9.71 53.86 -9.13
CA THR A 224 8.68 54.68 -9.77
C THR A 224 7.93 53.86 -10.82
N PRO A 225 6.70 54.27 -11.22
CA PRO A 225 5.99 53.67 -12.35
C PRO A 225 6.78 53.71 -13.67
N GLN A 226 7.77 54.61 -13.77
CA GLN A 226 8.67 54.76 -14.92
C GLN A 226 9.90 53.84 -14.85
N GLY A 227 9.99 52.95 -13.86
CA GLY A 227 11.10 52.00 -13.69
C GLY A 227 12.37 52.58 -13.08
N LYS A 228 12.39 53.88 -12.73
CA LYS A 228 13.52 54.51 -12.04
C LYS A 228 13.48 54.22 -10.53
N SER A 229 14.64 53.91 -9.95
CA SER A 229 14.80 53.77 -8.50
C SER A 229 14.99 55.14 -7.85
N LEU A 230 14.11 55.49 -6.92
CA LEU A 230 14.28 56.64 -6.04
C LEU A 230 14.81 56.15 -4.70
N VAL A 231 16.00 56.60 -4.31
CA VAL A 231 16.56 56.36 -2.99
C VAL A 231 16.09 57.49 -2.08
N THR A 232 15.52 57.14 -0.93
CA THR A 232 15.09 58.09 0.10
C THR A 232 15.88 57.86 1.37
N MET A 233 16.25 58.94 2.07
CA MET A 233 16.80 58.86 3.42
C MET A 233 16.16 59.91 4.33
N GLN A 234 15.97 59.55 5.60
CA GLN A 234 15.48 60.43 6.65
C GLN A 234 16.22 60.11 7.94
N LEU A 235 17.01 61.07 8.43
CA LEU A 235 17.61 61.01 9.77
C LEU A 235 16.56 61.41 10.82
N ARG A 236 16.47 60.63 11.90
CA ARG A 236 15.66 60.91 13.09
C ARG A 236 16.55 61.28 14.27
#